data_AF-E4Z025-F1
#
_entry.id   AF-E4Z025-F1
#
_cell.length_a   1.000
_cell.length_b   1.000
_cell.length_c   1.000
_cell.angle_alpha   90.00
_cell.angle_beta   90.00
_cell.angle_gamma   90.00
#
_symmetry.space_group_name_H-M   'P 1'
#
loop_
_entity.id
_entity.type
_entity.pdbx_description
1 polymer ?
#
loop_
_entity_poly.entity_id
_entity_poly.type
_entity_poly.pdbx_seq_one_letter_code
_entity_poly.pdbx_strand_id
1 'polypeptide(L)'
;MVYHKVGDTVRIGCKLGYSNAIGKDFSGAKCLCSMGNCAFALNNAAYRCVRDTTAAIPVWQGGNFNYVKGVYDNFFIMKARIMNLMSVEKWEWDQYDHVTNEFAVSPEFWTSAKFTLFVFCPFDVTQGGLNSDGIINFPDFYSSEHSADGKLWSFLSREPTVLDKIVCSGGVCDSGNHYFKGYVGWSPNVNERGPMDIATDDFTCEIGILPEHRPNAIADLVTNFEAFAGGNFDKMTNYLRSAPFKVSEL
;
A
#
# COMPACT_ATOMS: atom_id res chain seq x y z
N MET A 1 -29.83 -15.98 14.85
CA MET A 1 -28.90 -17.12 14.83
C MET A 1 -29.02 -17.77 13.47
N VAL A 2 -27.95 -17.78 12.67
CA VAL A 2 -27.96 -18.38 11.33
C VAL A 2 -27.52 -19.83 11.46
N TYR A 3 -28.32 -20.77 10.98
CA TYR A 3 -28.00 -22.20 11.00
C TYR A 3 -27.44 -22.61 9.64
N HIS A 4 -26.28 -23.28 9.65
CA HIS A 4 -25.60 -23.78 8.44
C HIS A 4 -25.69 -25.31 8.36
N LYS A 5 -25.90 -25.83 7.15
CA LYS A 5 -25.95 -27.27 6.85
C LYS A 5 -24.55 -27.80 6.50
N VAL A 6 -24.38 -29.12 6.60
CA VAL A 6 -23.16 -29.79 6.14
C VAL A 6 -22.94 -29.48 4.66
N GLY A 7 -21.75 -29.04 4.32
CA GLY A 7 -21.40 -28.67 2.94
C GLY A 7 -21.70 -27.23 2.57
N ASP A 8 -22.35 -26.45 3.43
CA ASP A 8 -22.51 -25.00 3.23
C ASP A 8 -21.14 -24.34 3.08
N THR A 9 -21.05 -23.42 2.13
CA THR A 9 -19.85 -22.62 1.89
C THR A 9 -20.10 -21.17 2.29
N VAL A 10 -19.20 -20.61 3.10
CA VAL A 10 -19.21 -19.19 3.47
C VAL A 10 -17.93 -18.53 2.98
N ARG A 11 -17.98 -17.21 2.83
CA ARG A 11 -16.78 -16.38 2.61
C ARG A 11 -16.33 -15.84 3.96
N ILE A 12 -15.05 -16.02 4.27
CA ILE A 12 -14.40 -15.50 5.47
C ILE A 12 -13.43 -14.40 5.05
N GLY A 13 -13.60 -13.23 5.65
CA GLY A 13 -12.70 -12.08 5.53
C GLY A 13 -11.98 -11.82 6.85
N CYS A 14 -10.91 -11.03 6.79
CA CYS A 14 -10.28 -10.52 7.99
C CYS A 14 -11.17 -9.43 8.61
N LYS A 15 -11.11 -9.29 9.94
CA LYS A 15 -11.75 -8.16 10.61
C LYS A 15 -10.87 -6.92 10.49
N LEU A 16 -11.46 -5.75 10.73
CA LEU A 16 -10.75 -4.48 10.81
C LEU A 16 -9.49 -4.58 11.70
N GLY A 17 -8.38 -3.99 11.24
CA GLY A 17 -7.05 -4.07 11.87
C GLY A 17 -6.23 -5.28 11.50
N TYR A 18 -6.71 -6.04 10.52
CA TYR A 18 -6.05 -7.24 10.04
C TYR A 18 -6.09 -7.31 8.52
N SER A 19 -4.93 -7.59 7.95
CA SER A 19 -4.74 -7.79 6.52
C SER A 19 -4.57 -9.28 6.21
N ASN A 20 -5.03 -9.72 5.03
CA ASN A 20 -4.87 -11.11 4.62
C ASN A 20 -3.43 -11.40 4.17
N ALA A 21 -2.81 -12.45 4.72
CA ALA A 21 -1.44 -12.87 4.39
C ALA A 21 -1.22 -13.29 2.91
N ILE A 22 -2.27 -13.65 2.16
CA ILE A 22 -2.15 -14.25 0.80
C ILE A 22 -2.61 -13.36 -0.35
N GLY A 23 -3.07 -12.13 -0.09
CA GLY A 23 -3.46 -11.15 -1.10
C GLY A 23 -4.79 -11.48 -1.78
N LYS A 24 -5.79 -11.84 -0.98
CA LYS A 24 -7.17 -12.06 -1.44
C LYS A 24 -8.14 -11.41 -0.46
N ASP A 25 -9.26 -10.86 -0.94
CA ASP A 25 -10.24 -10.23 -0.04
C ASP A 25 -10.89 -11.26 0.90
N PHE A 26 -11.12 -12.47 0.40
CA PHE A 26 -11.83 -13.52 1.13
C PHE A 26 -11.23 -14.90 0.86
N SER A 27 -11.45 -15.82 1.79
CA SER A 27 -11.27 -17.26 1.58
C SER A 27 -12.59 -17.98 1.76
N GLY A 28 -12.84 -19.00 0.95
CA GLY A 28 -13.98 -19.88 1.14
C GLY A 28 -13.73 -20.78 2.34
N ALA A 29 -14.77 -21.03 3.13
CA ALA A 29 -14.76 -22.07 4.14
C ALA A 29 -15.99 -22.97 3.99
N LYS A 30 -15.80 -24.26 4.23
CA LYS A 30 -16.85 -25.27 4.11
C LYS A 30 -17.23 -25.80 5.49
N CYS A 31 -18.53 -25.86 5.76
CA CYS A 31 -19.05 -26.48 6.98
C CYS A 31 -18.85 -28.00 6.88
N LEU A 32 -17.99 -28.54 7.75
CA LEU A 32 -17.74 -29.97 7.89
C LEU A 32 -18.29 -30.43 9.23
N CYS A 33 -19.02 -31.54 9.24
CA CYS A 33 -19.57 -32.12 10.45
C CYS A 33 -19.01 -33.52 10.68
N SER A 34 -18.55 -33.78 11.89
CA SER A 34 -18.10 -35.11 12.33
C SER A 34 -18.64 -35.38 13.73
N MET A 35 -19.28 -36.54 13.90
CA MET A 35 -19.83 -37.00 15.18
C MET A 35 -20.74 -35.97 15.89
N GLY A 36 -21.58 -35.26 15.12
CA GLY A 36 -22.53 -34.27 15.67
C GLY A 36 -21.95 -32.87 15.91
N ASN A 37 -20.64 -32.67 15.76
CA ASN A 37 -19.99 -31.36 15.84
C ASN A 37 -19.70 -30.82 14.44
N CYS A 38 -20.13 -29.60 14.15
CA CYS A 38 -19.91 -28.92 12.88
C CYS A 38 -18.95 -27.74 13.05
N ALA A 39 -17.99 -27.60 12.14
CA ALA A 39 -17.06 -26.48 12.10
C ALA A 39 -16.77 -26.06 10.66
N PHE A 40 -16.45 -24.78 10.46
CA PHE A 40 -15.96 -24.30 9.17
C PHE A 40 -14.47 -24.63 9.02
N ALA A 41 -14.14 -25.38 7.96
CA ALA A 41 -12.77 -25.60 7.54
C ALA A 41 -12.46 -24.68 6.35
N LEU A 42 -11.34 -23.96 6.42
CA LEU A 42 -10.88 -23.10 5.33
C LEU A 42 -10.53 -23.96 4.10
N ASN A 43 -10.95 -23.52 2.92
CA ASN A 43 -10.59 -24.16 1.65
C ASN A 43 -9.11 -23.92 1.29
N ASN A 44 -8.53 -22.84 1.81
CA ASN A 44 -7.11 -22.54 1.68
C ASN A 44 -6.46 -22.50 3.07
N ALA A 45 -5.60 -23.48 3.37
CA ALA A 45 -4.91 -23.59 4.65
C ALA A 45 -3.89 -22.44 4.88
N ALA A 46 -3.42 -21.78 3.82
CA ALA A 46 -2.53 -20.63 3.91
C ALA A 46 -3.27 -19.32 4.30
N TYR A 47 -4.60 -19.31 4.26
CA TYR A 47 -5.37 -18.13 4.64
C TYR A 47 -5.22 -17.85 6.14
N ARG A 48 -4.64 -16.70 6.47
CA ARG A 48 -4.57 -16.17 7.83
C ARG A 48 -4.61 -14.64 7.81
N CYS A 49 -5.08 -14.09 8.93
CA CYS A 49 -5.16 -12.65 9.14
C CYS A 49 -3.96 -12.18 9.97
N VAL A 50 -3.22 -11.20 9.44
CA VAL A 50 -2.08 -10.55 10.08
C VAL A 50 -2.57 -9.26 10.72
N ARG A 51 -2.27 -9.01 11.99
CA ARG A 51 -2.65 -7.76 12.65
C ARG A 51 -1.74 -6.62 12.21
N ASP A 52 -2.30 -5.43 12.01
CA ASP A 52 -1.54 -4.23 11.58
C ASP A 52 -0.45 -3.79 12.58
N THR A 53 -0.63 -4.10 13.88
CA THR A 53 0.38 -3.86 14.91
C THR A 53 1.59 -4.79 14.77
N THR A 54 1.45 -5.90 14.05
CA THR A 54 2.54 -6.84 13.75
C THR A 54 3.18 -6.49 12.41
N ALA A 55 2.36 -6.28 11.38
CA ALA A 55 2.80 -5.83 10.07
C ALA A 55 1.59 -5.22 9.35
N ALA A 56 1.69 -3.94 8.99
CA ALA A 56 0.61 -3.22 8.32
C ALA A 56 0.90 -3.11 6.83
N ILE A 57 -0.11 -3.38 6.00
CA ILE A 57 -0.08 -3.01 4.59
C ILE A 57 -0.17 -1.48 4.52
N PRO A 58 0.70 -0.80 3.73
CA PRO A 58 0.61 0.65 3.57
C PRO A 58 -0.75 1.08 3.05
N VAL A 59 -1.25 2.20 3.54
CA VAL A 59 -2.46 2.83 2.99
C VAL A 59 -2.07 3.47 1.66
N TRP A 60 -2.29 2.75 0.57
CA TRP A 60 -1.99 3.19 -0.79
C TRP A 60 -2.88 4.36 -1.17
N GLN A 61 -2.35 5.37 -1.84
CA GLN A 61 -3.05 6.61 -2.18
C GLN A 61 -3.60 6.61 -3.62
N GLY A 62 -3.20 5.62 -4.43
CA GLY A 62 -3.51 5.54 -5.85
C GLY A 62 -2.54 6.37 -6.70
N GLY A 63 -2.11 5.83 -7.83
CA GLY A 63 -1.14 6.47 -8.74
C GLY A 63 -1.63 7.77 -9.40
N ASN A 64 -2.94 8.07 -9.35
CA ASN A 64 -3.55 9.23 -10.01
C ASN A 64 -3.00 10.60 -9.56
N PHE A 65 -2.31 10.66 -8.43
CA PHE A 65 -1.72 11.90 -7.90
C PHE A 65 -0.19 11.94 -7.98
N ASN A 66 0.42 10.94 -8.63
CA ASN A 66 1.86 10.84 -8.88
C ASN A 66 2.12 11.11 -10.36
N TYR A 67 2.92 12.13 -10.65
CA TYR A 67 3.18 12.54 -12.03
C TYR A 67 4.65 12.41 -12.38
N VAL A 68 4.95 11.89 -13.56
CA VAL A 68 6.30 12.02 -14.13
C VAL A 68 6.49 13.46 -14.60
N LYS A 69 7.57 14.11 -14.16
CA LYS A 69 7.91 15.50 -14.53
C LYS A 69 9.14 15.62 -15.41
N GLY A 70 9.88 14.53 -15.59
CA GLY A 70 11.05 14.49 -16.45
C GLY A 70 11.57 13.07 -16.54
N VAL A 71 12.04 12.69 -17.72
CA VAL A 71 12.55 11.36 -18.04
C VAL A 71 13.96 11.52 -18.53
N TYR A 72 14.85 10.70 -18.00
CA TYR A 72 16.25 10.63 -18.37
C TYR A 72 16.60 9.16 -18.66
N ASP A 73 17.75 8.92 -19.27
CA ASP A 73 18.10 7.57 -19.74
C ASP A 73 18.10 6.51 -18.63
N ASN A 74 18.42 6.91 -17.41
CA ASN A 74 18.63 6.03 -16.26
C ASN A 74 17.89 6.44 -14.97
N PHE A 75 17.10 7.51 -15.00
CA PHE A 75 16.13 7.83 -13.93
C PHE A 75 14.96 8.65 -14.47
N PHE A 76 13.89 8.75 -13.70
CA PHE A 76 12.84 9.75 -13.92
C PHE A 76 12.56 10.54 -12.64
N ILE A 77 11.95 11.71 -12.83
CA ILE A 77 11.51 12.58 -11.74
C ILE A 77 10.03 12.32 -11.50
N MET A 78 9.72 11.81 -10.31
CA MET A 78 8.36 11.65 -9.83
C MET A 78 7.97 12.85 -8.97
N LYS A 79 6.82 13.45 -9.24
CA LYS A 79 6.17 14.41 -8.37
C LYS A 79 5.06 13.67 -7.61
N ALA A 80 5.36 13.30 -6.38
CA ALA A 80 4.47 12.58 -5.49
C ALA A 80 3.60 13.58 -4.74
N ARG A 81 2.28 13.47 -4.87
CA ARG A 81 1.36 14.18 -3.97
C ARG A 81 0.99 13.24 -2.83
N ILE A 82 1.65 13.41 -1.69
CA ILE A 82 1.34 12.59 -0.52
C ILE A 82 0.26 13.32 0.27
N MET A 83 -0.96 12.81 0.16
CA MET A 83 -2.13 13.36 0.84
C MET A 83 -2.82 12.26 1.62
N ASN A 84 -3.31 12.57 2.81
CA ASN A 84 -4.37 11.75 3.37
C ASN A 84 -5.68 12.06 2.62
N LEU A 85 -5.82 11.45 1.44
CA LEU A 85 -6.90 11.61 0.46
C LEU A 85 -8.27 11.15 0.94
N MET A 86 -8.31 10.43 2.06
CA MET A 86 -9.47 9.66 2.44
C MET A 86 -9.99 10.16 3.77
N SER A 87 -11.30 10.45 3.85
CA SER A 87 -11.95 10.40 5.15
C SER A 87 -11.63 9.03 5.74
N VAL A 88 -11.37 8.97 7.03
CA VAL A 88 -10.95 7.75 7.69
C VAL A 88 -11.96 6.61 7.53
N GLU A 89 -13.23 6.94 7.33
CA GLU A 89 -14.29 5.99 6.96
C GLU A 89 -14.02 5.26 5.63
N LYS A 90 -13.22 5.85 4.73
CA LYS A 90 -12.77 5.22 3.48
C LYS A 90 -11.51 4.37 3.65
N TRP A 91 -10.81 4.46 4.79
CA TRP A 91 -9.71 3.55 5.12
C TRP A 91 -10.21 2.15 5.50
N GLU A 92 -11.51 1.99 5.77
CA GLU A 92 -12.13 0.69 6.03
C GLU A 92 -11.90 -0.33 4.91
N TRP A 93 -11.74 0.15 3.67
CA TRP A 93 -11.41 -0.69 2.51
C TRP A 93 -9.95 -1.17 2.51
N ASP A 94 -9.05 -0.44 3.17
CA ASP A 94 -7.62 -0.78 3.33
C ASP A 94 -7.38 -1.60 4.61
N GLN A 95 -8.44 -2.09 5.26
CA GLN A 95 -8.42 -2.88 6.50
C GLN A 95 -7.75 -2.21 7.72
N TYR A 96 -7.33 -0.95 7.61
CA TYR A 96 -6.70 -0.21 8.70
C TYR A 96 -7.69 0.06 9.83
N ASP A 97 -7.30 -0.29 11.06
CA ASP A 97 -8.13 -0.07 12.24
C ASP A 97 -8.09 1.38 12.72
N HIS A 98 -9.00 2.17 12.17
CA HIS A 98 -9.19 3.55 12.58
C HIS A 98 -9.80 3.70 13.97
N VAL A 99 -10.46 2.66 14.50
CA VAL A 99 -11.04 2.70 15.85
C VAL A 99 -9.93 2.61 16.90
N THR A 100 -8.95 1.74 16.69
CA THR A 100 -7.80 1.65 17.61
C THR A 100 -6.72 2.69 17.33
N ASN A 101 -6.74 3.32 16.15
CA ASN A 101 -5.81 4.40 15.78
C ASN A 101 -6.52 5.73 15.52
N GLU A 102 -7.43 6.11 16.42
CA GLU A 102 -8.24 7.34 16.30
C GLU A 102 -7.38 8.61 16.17
N PHE A 103 -6.16 8.62 16.71
CA PHE A 103 -5.25 9.76 16.56
C PHE A 103 -4.88 10.06 15.11
N ALA A 104 -4.74 9.03 14.26
CA ALA A 104 -4.39 9.16 12.85
C ALA A 104 -5.57 9.71 12.02
N VAL A 105 -6.73 9.88 12.64
CA VAL A 105 -7.94 10.44 12.04
C VAL A 105 -7.91 11.97 12.04
N SER A 106 -7.22 12.62 12.98
CA SER A 106 -7.19 14.07 13.11
C SER A 106 -6.34 14.73 12.01
N PRO A 107 -6.81 15.81 11.34
CA PRO A 107 -5.96 16.64 10.48
C PRO A 107 -4.72 17.18 11.20
N GLU A 108 -4.90 17.59 12.46
CA GLU A 108 -3.86 18.20 13.29
C GLU A 108 -2.73 17.23 13.64
N PHE A 109 -3.02 15.92 13.68
CA PHE A 109 -1.98 14.91 13.85
C PHE A 109 -0.97 14.97 12.69
N TRP A 110 -1.45 14.93 11.44
CA TRP A 110 -0.61 14.84 10.25
C TRP A 110 0.22 16.09 9.94
N THR A 111 -0.09 17.23 10.56
CA THR A 111 0.72 18.46 10.40
C THR A 111 2.04 18.41 11.16
N SER A 112 2.17 17.52 12.14
CA SER A 112 3.38 17.37 12.95
C SER A 112 3.82 15.92 13.15
N ALA A 113 3.05 14.96 12.65
CA ALA A 113 3.33 13.54 12.84
C ALA A 113 4.53 13.06 12.04
N LYS A 114 5.28 12.17 12.67
CA LYS A 114 6.20 11.27 11.99
C LYS A 114 5.40 10.24 11.20
N PHE A 115 5.84 9.92 10.00
CA PHE A 115 5.19 8.93 9.14
C PHE A 115 6.20 8.21 8.27
N THR A 116 5.79 7.05 7.78
CA THR A 116 6.55 6.23 6.85
C THR A 116 5.89 6.32 5.48
N LEU A 117 6.67 6.74 4.49
CA LEU A 117 6.31 6.74 3.07
C LEU A 117 6.74 5.41 2.45
N PHE A 118 5.89 4.85 1.60
CA PHE A 118 6.19 3.69 0.77
C PHE A 118 6.06 4.06 -0.70
N VAL A 119 6.96 3.53 -1.52
CA VAL A 119 6.89 3.65 -2.98
C VAL A 119 7.01 2.26 -3.57
N PHE A 120 5.98 1.84 -4.29
CA PHE A 120 5.95 0.57 -5.02
C PHE A 120 6.00 0.83 -6.51
N CYS A 121 7.06 0.35 -7.16
CA CYS A 121 7.20 0.40 -8.61
C CYS A 121 7.01 -1.00 -9.20
N PRO A 122 6.35 -1.14 -10.38
CA PRO A 122 6.12 -2.44 -11.00
C PRO A 122 7.40 -3.07 -11.59
N PHE A 123 8.53 -2.37 -11.52
CA PHE A 123 9.85 -2.76 -12.00
C PHE A 123 10.90 -2.66 -10.88
N ASP A 124 12.01 -3.37 -11.06
CA ASP A 124 13.16 -3.32 -10.14
C ASP A 124 13.94 -2.00 -10.35
N VAL A 125 13.84 -1.11 -9.38
CA VAL A 125 14.54 0.19 -9.39
C VAL A 125 16.05 0.02 -9.41
N THR A 126 16.58 -1.05 -8.80
CA THR A 126 18.02 -1.26 -8.63
C THR A 126 18.73 -1.51 -9.96
N GLN A 127 18.00 -1.95 -10.99
CA GLN A 127 18.54 -2.08 -12.36
C GLN A 127 18.82 -0.74 -13.04
N GLY A 128 18.31 0.37 -12.47
CA GLY A 128 18.49 1.72 -12.99
C GLY A 128 19.69 2.48 -12.41
N GLY A 129 19.67 3.81 -12.49
CA GLY A 129 20.74 4.63 -11.91
C GLY A 129 22.05 4.64 -12.73
N LEU A 130 23.10 5.23 -12.18
CA LEU A 130 24.39 5.30 -12.84
C LEU A 130 25.17 4.04 -12.47
N ASN A 131 25.36 3.13 -13.43
CA ASN A 131 26.00 1.81 -13.24
C ASN A 131 25.10 0.74 -12.59
N SER A 132 23.77 0.78 -12.82
CA SER A 132 22.85 -0.22 -12.26
C SER A 132 22.87 -0.25 -10.72
N ASP A 133 22.92 0.94 -10.12
CA ASP A 133 22.90 1.20 -8.68
C ASP A 133 21.63 1.93 -8.25
N GLY A 134 20.54 1.73 -9.01
CA GLY A 134 19.36 2.58 -8.95
C GLY A 134 18.75 2.65 -7.56
N ILE A 135 18.40 3.86 -7.17
CA ILE A 135 17.75 4.15 -5.90
C ILE A 135 16.50 4.99 -6.13
N ILE A 136 15.61 4.98 -5.15
CA ILE A 136 14.62 6.03 -5.00
C ILE A 136 15.15 7.03 -3.96
N ASN A 137 15.16 8.31 -4.32
CA ASN A 137 15.57 9.39 -3.43
C ASN A 137 14.46 10.45 -3.30
N PHE A 138 14.03 10.69 -2.07
CA PHE A 138 13.22 11.83 -1.68
C PHE A 138 14.00 12.71 -0.70
N PRO A 139 14.41 13.93 -1.09
CA PRO A 139 15.22 14.80 -0.24
C PRO A 139 14.59 15.14 1.12
N ASP A 140 13.26 15.18 1.18
CA ASP A 140 12.48 15.48 2.38
C ASP A 140 12.32 14.28 3.34
N PHE A 141 13.00 13.16 3.06
CA PHE A 141 12.88 11.92 3.80
C PHE A 141 14.25 11.26 4.08
N TYR A 142 14.30 10.41 5.10
CA TYR A 142 15.39 9.47 5.30
C TYR A 142 15.05 8.17 4.59
N SER A 143 15.98 7.61 3.81
CA SER A 143 15.84 6.24 3.31
C SER A 143 15.73 5.26 4.48
N SER A 144 14.87 4.25 4.33
CA SER A 144 14.69 3.20 5.33
C SER A 144 15.08 1.85 4.72
N GLU A 145 14.11 1.10 4.20
CA GLU A 145 14.33 -0.22 3.61
C GLU A 145 13.95 -0.24 2.14
N HIS A 146 14.42 -1.27 1.44
CA HIS A 146 13.84 -1.68 0.16
C HIS A 146 13.76 -3.20 0.10
N SER A 147 12.85 -3.71 -0.74
CA SER A 147 12.71 -5.13 -0.98
C SER A 147 13.88 -5.69 -1.80
N ALA A 148 14.09 -7.00 -1.71
CA ALA A 148 15.17 -7.70 -2.40
C ALA A 148 15.03 -7.64 -3.94
N ASP A 149 13.79 -7.57 -4.44
CA ASP A 149 13.48 -7.38 -5.85
C ASP A 149 13.47 -5.90 -6.30
N GLY A 150 13.82 -4.97 -5.39
CA GLY A 150 13.94 -3.54 -5.68
C GLY A 150 12.62 -2.83 -6.03
N LYS A 151 11.46 -3.47 -5.81
CA LYS A 151 10.15 -2.93 -6.19
C LYS A 151 9.49 -2.09 -5.11
N LEU A 152 9.67 -2.43 -3.84
CA LEU A 152 9.11 -1.69 -2.71
C LEU A 152 10.22 -0.96 -1.96
N TRP A 153 10.03 0.33 -1.73
CA TRP A 153 10.94 1.19 -0.97
C TRP A 153 10.19 1.90 0.14
N SER A 154 10.82 2.09 1.29
CA SER A 154 10.28 2.84 2.42
C SER A 154 11.18 4.00 2.85
N PHE A 155 10.56 5.06 3.33
CA PHE A 155 11.22 6.29 3.77
C PHE A 155 10.58 6.82 5.04
N LEU A 156 11.38 7.42 5.92
CA LEU A 156 10.93 8.04 7.16
C LEU A 156 10.88 9.56 6.96
N SER A 157 9.77 10.19 7.31
CA SER A 157 9.61 11.64 7.17
C SER A 157 10.67 12.42 7.97
N ARG A 158 11.21 13.50 7.38
CA ARG A 158 12.03 14.49 8.11
C ARG A 158 11.13 15.55 8.73
N GLU A 159 11.61 16.28 9.72
CA GLU A 159 10.96 17.53 10.13
C GLU A 159 11.48 18.66 9.21
N PRO A 160 10.61 19.56 8.70
CA PRO A 160 9.18 19.74 8.98
C PRO A 160 8.26 19.16 7.87
N THR A 161 8.45 17.92 7.41
CA THR A 161 7.61 17.31 6.37
C THR A 161 6.16 17.19 6.83
N VAL A 162 5.28 17.98 6.21
CA VAL A 162 3.84 18.03 6.51
C VAL A 162 3.07 17.17 5.53
N LEU A 163 2.07 16.44 6.03
CA LEU A 163 1.05 15.82 5.19
C LEU A 163 -0.21 16.66 5.16
N ASP A 164 -0.66 17.01 3.95
CA ASP A 164 -1.96 17.62 3.77
C ASP A 164 -3.07 16.61 4.01
N LYS A 165 -4.04 16.99 4.83
CA LYS A 165 -5.33 16.30 4.92
C LYS A 165 -6.38 17.12 4.18
N ILE A 166 -7.26 16.43 3.45
CA ILE A 166 -8.45 17.08 2.89
C ILE A 166 -9.36 17.53 4.03
N VAL A 167 -9.70 18.81 4.06
CA VAL A 167 -10.66 19.39 5.00
C VAL A 167 -11.88 19.84 4.21
N CYS A 168 -13.04 19.25 4.50
CA CYS A 168 -14.30 19.63 3.89
C CYS A 168 -15.14 20.45 4.86
N SER A 169 -15.54 21.66 4.47
CA SER A 169 -16.45 22.51 5.23
C SER A 169 -17.49 23.13 4.29
N GLY A 170 -18.77 23.04 4.65
CA GLY A 170 -19.85 23.64 3.87
C GLY A 170 -19.98 23.11 2.43
N GLY A 171 -19.56 21.87 2.17
CA GLY A 171 -19.59 21.26 0.82
C GLY A 171 -18.39 21.60 -0.08
N VAL A 172 -17.42 22.39 0.42
CA VAL A 172 -16.16 22.67 -0.26
C VAL A 172 -15.05 21.91 0.45
N CYS A 173 -14.32 21.08 -0.30
CA CYS A 173 -13.15 20.38 0.20
C CYS A 173 -11.89 21.11 -0.26
N ASP A 174 -11.10 21.59 0.69
CA ASP A 174 -9.76 22.09 0.43
C ASP A 174 -8.75 20.98 0.73
N SER A 175 -7.77 20.88 -0.14
CA SER A 175 -6.66 19.95 0.00
C SER A 175 -5.42 20.77 -0.28
N GLY A 176 -4.48 20.79 0.67
CA GLY A 176 -3.22 21.46 0.41
C GLY A 176 -2.51 20.91 -0.83
N ASN A 177 -1.51 21.66 -1.30
CA ASN A 177 -0.78 21.38 -2.53
C ASN A 177 0.69 21.03 -2.24
N HIS A 178 0.98 20.33 -1.15
CA HIS A 178 2.33 19.85 -0.88
C HIS A 178 2.65 18.65 -1.78
N TYR A 179 3.76 18.78 -2.50
CA TYR A 179 4.28 17.73 -3.37
C TYR A 179 5.73 17.48 -3.03
N PHE A 180 6.11 16.21 -3.09
CA PHE A 180 7.45 15.75 -2.84
C PHE A 180 8.07 15.32 -4.16
N LYS A 181 9.32 15.74 -4.38
CA LYS A 181 10.06 15.41 -5.58
C LYS A 181 10.90 14.16 -5.31
N GLY A 182 10.51 13.06 -5.91
CA GLY A 182 11.26 11.80 -5.92
C GLY A 182 12.11 11.66 -7.18
N TYR A 183 13.32 11.14 -7.05
CA TYR A 183 14.14 10.67 -8.15
C TYR A 183 14.13 9.15 -8.11
N VAL A 184 13.68 8.52 -9.19
CA VAL A 184 13.49 7.07 -9.25
C VAL A 184 14.40 6.51 -10.32
N GLY A 185 15.36 5.67 -9.92
CA GLY A 185 16.18 4.89 -10.84
C GLY A 185 15.30 3.98 -11.70
N TRP A 186 15.61 3.87 -12.99
CA TRP A 186 14.99 2.90 -13.88
C TRP A 186 16.01 2.40 -14.91
N SER A 187 15.84 1.17 -15.36
CA SER A 187 16.83 0.56 -16.26
C SER A 187 16.96 1.32 -17.59
N PRO A 188 18.15 1.45 -18.18
CA PRO A 188 18.29 1.91 -19.56
C PRO A 188 17.67 0.92 -20.58
N ASN A 189 17.49 -0.35 -20.20
CA ASN A 189 16.85 -1.36 -21.03
C ASN A 189 15.32 -1.24 -20.95
N VAL A 190 14.68 -0.96 -22.09
CA VAL A 190 13.23 -0.76 -22.18
C VAL A 190 12.43 -1.95 -21.67
N ASN A 191 12.92 -3.18 -21.85
CA ASN A 191 12.21 -4.40 -21.42
C ASN A 191 12.17 -4.58 -19.90
N GLU A 192 12.99 -3.82 -19.15
CA GLU A 192 13.09 -3.89 -17.69
C GLU A 192 12.29 -2.77 -16.99
N ARG A 193 11.73 -1.81 -17.74
CA ARG A 193 11.04 -0.63 -17.21
C ARG A 193 9.59 -0.89 -16.75
N GLY A 194 9.13 -2.14 -16.81
CA GLY A 194 7.75 -2.49 -16.48
C GLY A 194 6.73 -1.92 -17.48
N PRO A 195 5.42 -2.00 -17.19
CA PRO A 195 4.34 -1.60 -18.10
C PRO A 195 4.14 -0.06 -18.20
N MET A 196 5.11 0.74 -17.75
CA MET A 196 4.98 2.19 -17.64
C MET A 196 5.14 2.85 -19.02
N ASP A 197 4.05 3.35 -19.59
CA ASP A 197 4.11 4.31 -20.68
C ASP A 197 4.11 5.73 -20.09
N ILE A 198 5.17 6.49 -20.36
CA ILE A 198 5.34 7.84 -19.81
C ILE A 198 4.61 8.89 -20.66
N ALA A 199 4.20 8.53 -21.89
CA ALA A 199 3.47 9.43 -22.76
C ALA A 199 1.97 9.52 -22.40
N THR A 200 1.47 8.57 -21.62
CA THR A 200 0.10 8.49 -21.15
C THR A 200 0.04 8.77 -19.64
N ASP A 201 -1.11 9.18 -19.11
CA ASP A 201 -1.36 9.30 -17.66
C ASP A 201 -1.39 7.90 -16.97
N ASP A 202 -0.55 6.97 -17.43
CA ASP A 202 -0.50 5.59 -16.99
C ASP A 202 0.24 5.45 -15.65
N PHE A 203 -0.05 4.31 -15.01
CA PHE A 203 0.47 3.93 -13.72
C PHE A 203 2.01 3.91 -13.68
N THR A 204 2.62 4.71 -12.80
CA THR A 204 4.08 4.85 -12.67
C THR A 204 4.63 4.07 -11.48
N CYS A 205 4.52 4.65 -10.28
CA CYS A 205 4.69 3.95 -9.02
C CYS A 205 3.53 4.32 -8.08
N GLU A 206 3.08 3.36 -7.28
CA GLU A 206 2.12 3.59 -6.21
C GLU A 206 2.82 4.21 -5.00
N ILE A 207 2.08 5.05 -4.27
CA ILE A 207 2.56 5.62 -3.02
C ILE A 207 1.63 5.21 -1.89
N GLY A 208 2.22 4.75 -0.80
CA GLY A 208 1.52 4.36 0.41
C GLY A 208 2.06 5.10 1.62
N ILE A 209 1.25 5.21 2.67
CA ILE A 209 1.68 5.80 3.94
C ILE A 209 1.29 4.91 5.12
N LEU A 210 2.09 4.99 6.18
CA LEU A 210 1.72 4.54 7.51
C LEU A 210 2.06 5.64 8.52
N PRO A 211 1.25 5.80 9.59
CA PRO A 211 1.64 6.66 10.70
C PRO A 211 2.87 6.09 11.41
N GLU A 212 3.60 7.01 12.05
CA GLU A 212 4.85 6.75 12.77
C GLU A 212 6.02 6.35 11.85
N HIS A 213 7.22 6.36 12.42
CA HIS A 213 8.40 5.82 11.76
C HIS A 213 8.47 4.31 11.98
N ARG A 214 8.40 3.54 10.87
CA ARG A 214 8.43 2.08 10.87
C ARG A 214 9.66 1.60 10.11
N PRO A 215 10.84 1.59 10.75
CA PRO A 215 12.10 1.35 10.06
C PRO A 215 12.26 -0.09 9.54
N ASN A 216 11.44 -1.03 10.01
CA ASN A 216 11.49 -2.45 9.63
C ASN A 216 10.21 -2.91 8.90
N ALA A 217 9.40 -1.98 8.39
CA ALA A 217 8.10 -2.30 7.83
C ALA A 217 8.17 -3.29 6.66
N ILE A 218 9.19 -3.22 5.81
CA ILE A 218 9.33 -4.15 4.67
C ILE A 218 9.73 -5.54 5.17
N ALA A 219 10.68 -5.63 6.12
CA ALA A 219 11.04 -6.89 6.75
C ALA A 219 9.84 -7.55 7.47
N ASP A 220 9.02 -6.74 8.14
CA ASP A 220 7.79 -7.20 8.80
C ASP A 220 6.79 -7.75 7.78
N LEU A 221 6.64 -7.09 6.62
CA LEU A 221 5.81 -7.59 5.51
C LEU A 221 6.31 -8.93 4.98
N VAL A 222 7.62 -9.07 4.70
CA VAL A 222 8.22 -10.32 4.22
C VAL A 222 8.05 -11.47 5.21
N THR A 223 8.16 -11.17 6.51
CA THR A 223 8.02 -12.18 7.58
C THR A 223 6.58 -12.63 7.76
N ASN A 224 5.63 -11.69 7.65
CA ASN A 224 4.25 -11.93 8.05
C ASN A 224 3.28 -12.19 6.90
N PHE A 225 3.65 -11.93 5.64
CA PHE A 225 2.78 -12.14 4.48
C PHE A 225 3.43 -13.13 3.52
N GLU A 226 2.79 -14.27 3.31
CA GLU A 226 3.26 -15.29 2.36
C GLU A 226 3.28 -14.75 0.93
N ALA A 227 2.44 -13.76 0.63
CA ALA A 227 2.48 -13.03 -0.64
C ALA A 227 3.84 -12.39 -0.93
N PHE A 228 4.65 -12.09 0.10
CA PHE A 228 5.94 -11.41 0.00
C PHE A 228 7.14 -12.27 0.40
N ALA A 229 6.95 -13.59 0.47
CA ALA A 229 7.99 -14.52 0.86
C ALA A 229 9.25 -14.36 0.00
N GLY A 230 10.42 -14.34 0.64
CA GLY A 230 11.71 -14.16 -0.03
C GLY A 230 11.97 -12.74 -0.55
N GLY A 231 11.14 -11.76 -0.19
CA GLY A 231 11.32 -10.36 -0.61
C GLY A 231 10.85 -10.07 -2.03
N ASN A 232 10.00 -10.93 -2.61
CA ASN A 232 9.32 -10.69 -3.88
C ASN A 232 7.99 -9.97 -3.62
N PHE A 233 7.83 -8.78 -4.20
CA PHE A 233 6.67 -7.90 -4.07
C PHE A 233 5.80 -7.83 -5.33
N ASP A 234 5.91 -8.78 -6.26
CA ASP A 234 5.03 -8.90 -7.44
C ASP A 234 3.55 -8.95 -7.07
N LYS A 235 3.24 -9.59 -5.93
CA LYS A 235 1.88 -9.71 -5.41
C LYS A 235 1.40 -8.47 -4.66
N MET A 236 2.20 -7.41 -4.55
CA MET A 236 1.77 -6.16 -3.92
C MET A 236 0.56 -5.56 -4.63
N THR A 237 0.43 -5.80 -5.93
CA THR A 237 -0.75 -5.43 -6.74
C THR A 237 -2.07 -5.95 -6.19
N ASN A 238 -2.08 -7.08 -5.47
CA ASN A 238 -3.27 -7.61 -4.81
C ASN A 238 -3.69 -6.82 -3.56
N TYR A 239 -2.81 -5.96 -3.07
CA TYR A 239 -2.99 -5.11 -1.89
C TYR A 239 -3.08 -3.63 -2.23
N LEU A 240 -2.80 -3.27 -3.48
CA LEU A 240 -3.13 -1.96 -4.00
C LEU A 240 -4.65 -1.83 -4.03
N ARG A 241 -5.14 -0.59 -3.90
CA ARG A 241 -6.58 -0.31 -3.95
C ARG A 241 -7.21 -0.99 -5.17
N SER A 242 -7.98 -2.04 -4.92
CA SER A 242 -8.97 -2.53 -5.88
C SER A 242 -10.05 -1.45 -5.90
N ALA A 243 -9.97 -0.50 -6.82
CA ALA A 243 -11.01 0.52 -6.95
C ALA A 243 -12.37 -0.21 -6.99
N PRO A 244 -13.30 0.05 -6.04
CA PRO A 244 -14.60 -0.59 -6.10
C PRO A 244 -15.47 -0.05 -7.25
N PHE A 245 -14.98 0.94 -8.00
CA PHE A 245 -15.69 1.54 -9.11
C PHE A 245 -14.79 1.59 -10.34
N LYS A 246 -15.21 0.86 -11.38
CA LYS A 246 -14.85 1.22 -12.74
C LYS A 246 -15.19 2.71 -12.93
N VAL A 247 -14.32 3.44 -13.61
CA VAL A 247 -14.40 4.87 -13.95
C VAL A 247 -15.64 5.23 -14.81
N SER A 248 -16.63 4.34 -14.94
CA SER A 248 -17.85 4.53 -15.72
C SER A 248 -19.06 5.02 -14.92
N GLU A 249 -18.91 5.38 -13.64
CA GLU A 249 -20.02 5.84 -12.80
C GLU A 249 -19.69 7.15 -12.05
N LEU A 250 -19.12 8.12 -12.78
CA LEU A 250 -19.21 9.55 -12.46
C LEU A 250 -20.06 10.26 -13.50
#